data_AF-A0AAW3MZB7-F1
#
_entry.id   AF-A0AAW3MZB7-F1
#
_cell.length_a   1.000
_cell.length_b   1.000
_cell.length_c   1.000
_cell.angle_alpha   90.00
_cell.angle_beta   90.00
_cell.angle_gamma   90.00
#
_symmetry.space_group_name_H-M   'P 1'
#
loop_
_entity.id
_entity.type
_entity.pdbx_description
1 polymer ?
#
loop_
_entity_poly.entity_id
_entity_poly.type
_entity_poly.pdbx_seq_one_letter_code
_entity_poly.pdbx_strand_id
1 'polypeptide(L)'
;MSAIARLPHDAASEAEVRQYYDTRGRQLLHEGYWWDGALAWAPGFEGDVYETAFTQHGKTFASYFALPHARGKGHLRKLVALGKAIVTLPDCNIEDALRHVGADYRLAGQLTDSAEYKLIQAEYADQRAKRSRVFLMNHVDEGLAVMAAVGASTLAMRAFCLHPLLQNDEDLTRNFERVAAEVLKQPDGAAVMALAMEYRSVANEYLSHCAMRQGGIRLSPLKDVNDMLIGDKVQNRKDFERYHADSHDNRVRLTEYFRQWCEALGVADRYAELKALLPA
;
A
#
# COMPACT_ATOMS: atom_id res chain seq x y z
N MET A 1 -14.78 20.76 -8.63
CA MET A 1 -13.36 20.34 -8.62
C MET A 1 -13.28 18.99 -9.29
N SER A 2 -12.41 18.81 -10.30
CA SER A 2 -12.16 17.47 -10.86
C SER A 2 -11.65 16.57 -9.74
N ALA A 3 -12.08 15.30 -9.70
CA ALA A 3 -11.56 14.36 -8.72
C ALA A 3 -10.08 14.10 -9.02
N ILE A 4 -9.20 14.35 -8.05
CA ILE A 4 -7.77 14.08 -8.21
C ILE A 4 -7.58 12.56 -8.22
N ALA A 5 -6.90 12.06 -9.25
CA ALA A 5 -6.48 10.67 -9.38
C ALA A 5 -5.54 10.28 -8.23
N ARG A 6 -5.48 8.98 -7.87
CA ARG A 6 -4.61 8.49 -6.80
C ARG A 6 -3.14 8.77 -7.09
N LEU A 7 -2.72 8.57 -8.34
CA LEU A 7 -1.38 8.87 -8.82
C LEU A 7 -1.47 9.83 -10.02
N PRO A 8 -1.46 11.15 -9.80
CA PRO A 8 -1.46 12.12 -10.88
C PRO A 8 -0.05 12.20 -11.49
N HIS A 9 0.29 11.25 -12.36
CA HIS A 9 1.60 11.23 -13.04
C HIS A 9 1.84 12.50 -13.87
N ASP A 10 0.79 13.18 -14.30
CA ASP A 10 0.85 14.46 -15.02
C ASP A 10 0.41 15.66 -14.17
N ALA A 11 0.64 15.59 -12.85
CA ALA A 11 0.36 16.68 -11.93
C ALA A 11 0.94 18.01 -12.46
N ALA A 12 0.07 19.03 -12.54
CA ALA A 12 0.41 20.36 -13.02
C ALA A 12 0.36 21.41 -11.89
N SER A 13 -0.07 21.02 -10.69
CA SER A 13 -0.18 21.88 -9.51
C SER A 13 0.53 21.29 -8.30
N GLU A 14 0.92 22.14 -7.34
CA GLU A 14 1.51 21.68 -6.08
C GLU A 14 0.61 20.68 -5.35
N ALA A 15 -0.71 20.91 -5.35
CA ALA A 15 -1.68 20.03 -4.70
C ALA A 15 -1.68 18.61 -5.30
N GLU A 16 -1.57 18.49 -6.62
CA GLU A 16 -1.48 17.19 -7.30
C GLU A 16 -0.13 16.53 -7.06
N VAL A 17 0.98 17.29 -7.06
CA VAL A 17 2.32 16.75 -6.72
C VAL A 17 2.36 16.26 -5.28
N ARG A 18 1.72 16.98 -4.35
CA ARG A 18 1.56 16.55 -2.97
C ARG A 18 0.73 15.28 -2.87
N GLN A 19 -0.36 15.15 -3.63
CA GLN A 19 -1.14 13.92 -3.70
C GLN A 19 -0.31 12.75 -4.26
N TYR A 20 0.51 13.00 -5.29
CA TYR A 20 1.43 12.00 -5.83
C TYR A 20 2.37 11.48 -4.74
N TYR A 21 3.03 12.37 -4.00
CA TYR A 21 3.94 11.96 -2.94
C TYR A 21 3.27 11.38 -1.71
N ASP A 22 2.04 11.80 -1.38
CA ASP A 22 1.23 11.18 -0.32
C ASP A 22 0.94 9.72 -0.65
N THR A 23 0.59 9.45 -1.90
CA THR A 23 0.39 8.08 -2.39
C THR A 23 1.71 7.30 -2.40
N ARG A 24 2.82 7.87 -2.90
CA ARG A 24 4.13 7.19 -2.88
C ARG A 24 4.64 6.91 -1.46
N GLY A 25 4.38 7.83 -0.53
CA GLY A 25 4.61 7.67 0.90
C GLY A 25 4.00 6.37 1.40
N ARG A 26 2.71 6.18 1.18
CA ARG A 26 1.99 4.94 1.54
C ARG A 26 2.53 3.71 0.86
N GLN A 27 2.76 3.79 -0.45
CA GLN A 27 3.29 2.67 -1.23
C GLN A 27 4.63 2.16 -0.72
N LEU A 28 5.49 3.04 -0.18
CA LEU A 28 6.83 2.65 0.26
C LEU A 28 6.94 2.32 1.76
N LEU A 29 5.86 2.46 2.53
CA LEU A 29 5.87 2.13 3.98
C LEU A 29 6.30 0.69 4.26
N HIS A 30 5.89 -0.25 3.42
CA HIS A 30 6.22 -1.66 3.57
C HIS A 30 7.72 -1.97 3.33
N GLU A 31 8.45 -1.07 2.68
CA GLU A 31 9.91 -1.13 2.56
C GLU A 31 10.61 -0.29 3.65
N GLY A 32 9.86 0.28 4.59
CA GLY A 32 10.40 1.08 5.70
C GLY A 32 10.78 2.52 5.32
N TYR A 33 10.32 3.01 4.17
CA TYR A 33 10.47 4.43 3.83
C TYR A 33 9.40 5.26 4.53
N TRP A 34 9.81 6.45 4.96
CA TRP A 34 8.94 7.45 5.55
C TRP A 34 9.05 8.76 4.78
N TRP A 35 7.90 9.39 4.52
CA TRP A 35 7.80 10.75 3.99
C TRP A 35 7.14 11.64 5.03
N ASP A 36 7.77 12.78 5.35
CA ASP A 36 7.32 13.71 6.38
C ASP A 36 6.30 14.75 5.87
N GLY A 37 5.94 14.70 4.59
CA GLY A 37 5.03 15.67 3.97
C GLY A 37 5.72 16.92 3.42
N ALA A 38 7.05 17.07 3.59
CA ALA A 38 7.78 18.19 3.04
C ALA A 38 7.74 18.14 1.50
N LEU A 39 7.61 19.32 0.89
CA LEU A 39 7.65 19.50 -0.56
C LEU A 39 8.18 20.89 -0.85
N ALA A 40 9.21 20.99 -1.67
CA ALA A 40 9.83 22.25 -2.05
C ALA A 40 10.26 22.21 -3.52
N TRP A 41 10.62 23.36 -4.09
CA TRP A 41 11.32 23.38 -5.37
C TRP A 41 12.73 22.81 -5.21
N ALA A 42 13.18 22.03 -6.19
CA ALA A 42 14.58 21.62 -6.25
C ALA A 42 15.45 22.87 -6.46
N PRO A 43 16.59 23.02 -5.75
CA PRO A 43 17.44 24.21 -5.86
C PRO A 43 17.86 24.50 -7.30
N GLY A 44 17.49 25.68 -7.82
CA GLY A 44 17.79 26.09 -9.20
C GLY A 44 16.84 25.55 -10.28
N PHE A 45 15.69 25.00 -9.87
CA PHE A 45 14.60 24.52 -10.74
C PHE A 45 13.23 25.04 -10.28
N GLU A 46 13.20 26.22 -9.69
CA GLU A 46 11.98 26.88 -9.24
C GLU A 46 11.00 27.01 -10.42
N GLY A 47 9.80 26.47 -10.27
CA GLY A 47 8.77 26.42 -11.32
C GLY A 47 8.81 25.18 -12.23
N ASP A 48 9.85 24.35 -12.15
CA ASP A 48 10.05 23.20 -13.04
C ASP A 48 10.07 21.84 -12.34
N VAL A 49 10.77 21.73 -11.20
CA VAL A 49 10.99 20.44 -10.52
C VAL A 49 10.75 20.59 -9.02
N TYR A 50 9.83 19.79 -8.48
CA TYR A 50 9.70 19.61 -7.04
C TYR A 50 10.70 18.59 -6.52
N GLU A 51 11.17 18.80 -5.30
CA GLU A 51 11.96 17.88 -4.50
C GLU A 51 11.21 17.55 -3.19
N THR A 52 11.30 16.29 -2.80
CA THR A 52 10.97 15.82 -1.45
C THR A 52 12.05 14.86 -0.94
N ALA A 53 11.98 14.52 0.35
CA ALA A 53 12.85 13.58 1.01
C ALA A 53 12.08 12.34 1.52
N PHE A 54 12.64 11.15 1.29
CA PHE A 54 12.22 9.93 1.97
C PHE A 54 13.34 9.45 2.88
N THR A 55 13.01 9.03 4.11
CA THR A 55 13.97 8.48 5.06
C THR A 55 13.75 6.98 5.25
N GLN A 56 14.82 6.20 5.24
CA GLN A 56 14.80 4.76 5.50
C GLN A 56 16.04 4.40 6.32
N HIS A 57 15.84 3.78 7.50
CA HIS A 57 16.92 3.41 8.43
C HIS A 57 17.93 4.54 8.71
N GLY A 58 17.43 5.78 8.87
CA GLY A 58 18.25 6.95 9.14
C GLY A 58 19.00 7.54 7.94
N LYS A 59 18.93 6.90 6.75
CA LYS A 59 19.44 7.49 5.50
C LYS A 59 18.30 8.25 4.80
N THR A 60 18.60 9.46 4.34
CA THR A 60 17.67 10.29 3.58
C THR A 60 17.99 10.23 2.09
N PHE A 61 16.93 10.12 1.28
CA PHE A 61 16.98 10.07 -0.17
C PHE A 61 16.11 11.18 -0.75
N ALA A 62 16.61 11.89 -1.75
CA ALA A 62 15.82 12.83 -2.54
C ALA A 62 14.91 12.07 -3.51
N SER A 63 13.70 12.58 -3.72
CA SER A 63 12.83 12.19 -4.83
C SER A 63 12.39 13.44 -5.57
N TYR A 64 12.43 13.39 -6.89
CA TYR A 64 12.17 14.55 -7.75
C TYR A 64 10.93 14.33 -8.62
N PHE A 65 10.09 15.36 -8.73
CA PHE A 65 8.94 15.37 -9.62
C PHE A 65 9.08 16.52 -10.62
N ALA A 66 9.35 16.18 -11.89
CA ALA A 66 9.37 17.15 -12.97
C ALA A 66 7.95 17.41 -13.48
N LEU A 67 7.52 18.68 -13.44
CA LEU A 67 6.24 19.09 -14.00
C LEU A 67 6.19 18.81 -15.51
N PRO A 68 5.00 18.56 -16.10
CA PRO A 68 4.87 18.17 -17.50
C PRO A 68 5.64 19.06 -18.48
N HIS A 69 5.62 20.39 -18.28
CA HIS A 69 6.33 21.35 -19.12
C HIS A 69 7.85 21.33 -18.95
N ALA A 70 8.38 20.70 -17.90
CA ALA A 70 9.80 20.63 -17.58
C ALA A 70 10.46 19.30 -17.99
N ARG A 71 9.67 18.29 -18.39
CA ARG A 71 10.18 16.97 -18.79
C ARG A 71 10.96 17.06 -20.11
N GLY A 72 11.96 16.19 -20.25
CA GLY A 72 12.81 16.14 -21.47
C GLY A 72 13.83 17.27 -21.61
N LYS A 73 13.89 18.24 -20.68
CA LYS A 73 14.82 19.38 -20.72
C LYS A 73 16.24 19.09 -20.19
N GLY A 74 16.60 17.81 -20.01
CA GLY A 74 17.94 17.43 -19.56
C GLY A 74 18.29 17.81 -18.11
N HIS A 75 17.29 18.00 -17.24
CA HIS A 75 17.49 18.41 -15.85
C HIS A 75 18.21 17.36 -15.00
N LEU A 76 18.13 16.07 -15.36
CA LEU A 76 18.61 14.97 -14.52
C LEU A 76 20.10 15.09 -14.12
N ARG A 77 21.00 15.44 -15.06
CA ARG A 77 22.43 15.59 -14.74
C ARG A 77 22.68 16.68 -13.70
N LYS A 78 21.95 17.78 -13.80
CA LYS A 78 22.05 18.90 -12.86
C LYS A 78 21.44 18.55 -11.49
N LEU A 79 20.34 17.80 -11.45
CA LEU A 79 19.77 17.28 -10.20
C LEU A 79 20.72 16.30 -9.50
N VAL A 80 21.40 15.42 -10.25
CA VAL A 80 22.42 14.51 -9.71
C VAL A 80 23.62 15.27 -9.17
N ALA A 81 24.02 16.37 -9.82
CA ALA A 81 25.10 17.23 -9.33
C ALA A 81 24.81 17.92 -7.98
N LEU A 82 23.55 17.88 -7.49
CA LEU A 82 23.22 18.29 -6.12
C LEU A 82 23.78 17.33 -5.05
N GLY A 83 24.30 16.16 -5.45
CA GLY A 83 25.02 15.24 -4.57
C GLY A 83 24.14 14.46 -3.58
N LYS A 84 22.82 14.45 -3.79
CA LYS A 84 21.87 13.72 -2.94
C LYS A 84 21.67 12.31 -3.48
N ALA A 85 21.63 11.31 -2.58
CA ALA A 85 21.17 9.96 -2.94
C ALA A 85 19.70 10.02 -3.37
N ILE A 86 19.34 9.34 -4.45
CA ILE A 86 18.00 9.42 -5.05
C ILE A 86 17.19 8.16 -4.72
N VAL A 87 15.89 8.30 -4.43
CA VAL A 87 14.95 7.18 -4.45
C VAL A 87 13.97 7.34 -5.61
N THR A 88 13.78 6.27 -6.37
CA THR A 88 12.82 6.19 -7.48
C THR A 88 12.09 4.84 -7.46
N LEU A 89 10.99 4.75 -8.20
CA LEU A 89 10.23 3.52 -8.39
C LEU A 89 10.34 3.03 -9.86
N PRO A 90 10.13 1.73 -10.13
CA PRO A 90 10.19 1.15 -11.47
C PRO A 90 9.30 1.86 -12.50
N ASP A 91 8.09 2.20 -12.10
CA ASP A 91 7.09 2.85 -12.96
C ASP A 91 7.42 4.31 -13.31
N CYS A 92 8.44 4.90 -12.69
CA CYS A 92 8.99 6.19 -13.11
C CYS A 92 9.80 6.08 -14.41
N ASN A 93 10.27 4.88 -14.79
CA ASN A 93 11.04 4.63 -16.02
C ASN A 93 12.29 5.53 -16.19
N ILE A 94 13.00 5.84 -15.09
CA ILE A 94 14.21 6.68 -15.10
C ILE A 94 15.49 5.96 -14.64
N GLU A 95 15.42 4.65 -14.34
CA GLU A 95 16.56 3.90 -13.81
C GLU A 95 17.76 3.92 -14.77
N ASP A 96 17.55 3.62 -16.06
CA ASP A 96 18.61 3.63 -17.06
C ASP A 96 19.27 5.01 -17.18
N ALA A 97 18.47 6.08 -17.08
CA ALA A 97 18.96 7.44 -17.13
C ALA A 97 19.81 7.77 -15.88
N LEU A 98 19.38 7.36 -14.69
CA LEU A 98 20.13 7.51 -13.43
C LEU A 98 21.46 6.75 -13.48
N ARG A 99 21.44 5.51 -14.00
CA ARG A 99 22.62 4.68 -14.21
C ARG A 99 23.60 5.33 -15.19
N HIS A 100 23.11 5.82 -16.33
CA HIS A 100 23.92 6.46 -17.36
C HIS A 100 24.64 7.72 -16.85
N VAL A 101 24.01 8.49 -15.95
CA VAL A 101 24.61 9.71 -15.37
C VAL A 101 25.39 9.45 -14.08
N GLY A 102 25.52 8.19 -13.64
CA GLY A 102 26.28 7.81 -12.46
C GLY A 102 25.70 8.32 -11.14
N ALA A 103 24.37 8.40 -11.02
CA ALA A 103 23.72 8.82 -9.78
C ALA A 103 23.90 7.78 -8.66
N ASP A 104 24.04 8.24 -7.40
CA ASP A 104 23.75 7.39 -6.23
C ASP A 104 22.23 7.28 -6.12
N TYR A 105 21.65 6.12 -6.42
CA TYR A 105 20.21 5.92 -6.36
C TYR A 105 19.82 4.56 -5.79
N ARG A 106 18.58 4.49 -5.31
CA ARG A 106 17.92 3.28 -4.88
C ARG A 106 16.58 3.12 -5.61
N LEU A 107 16.39 1.94 -6.19
CA LEU A 107 15.12 1.53 -6.77
C LEU A 107 14.27 0.88 -5.67
N ALA A 108 13.17 1.54 -5.30
CA ALA A 108 12.22 1.08 -4.30
C ALA A 108 10.92 0.61 -4.95
N GLY A 109 10.02 -0.02 -4.20
CA GLY A 109 8.69 -0.41 -4.68
C GLY A 109 8.68 -1.67 -5.55
N GLN A 110 9.57 -2.63 -5.31
CA GLN A 110 9.62 -3.88 -6.09
C GLN A 110 8.30 -4.66 -6.00
N LEU A 111 7.67 -4.66 -4.81
CA LEU A 111 6.36 -5.28 -4.63
C LEU A 111 5.26 -4.57 -5.44
N THR A 112 5.34 -3.24 -5.57
CA THR A 112 4.36 -2.47 -6.35
C THR A 112 4.46 -2.73 -7.85
N ASP A 113 5.57 -3.32 -8.31
CA ASP A 113 5.74 -3.75 -9.69
C ASP A 113 5.21 -5.18 -9.96
N SER A 114 4.82 -5.91 -8.91
CA SER A 114 4.26 -7.27 -9.02
C SER A 114 2.95 -7.32 -9.79
N ALA A 115 2.66 -8.46 -10.43
CA ALA A 115 1.41 -8.69 -11.14
C ALA A 115 0.20 -8.55 -10.21
N GLU A 116 0.31 -9.05 -8.97
CA GLU A 116 -0.77 -9.02 -7.98
C GLU A 116 -1.12 -7.59 -7.56
N TYR A 117 -0.11 -6.76 -7.29
CA TYR A 117 -0.33 -5.36 -6.92
C TYR A 117 -0.94 -4.58 -8.09
N LYS A 118 -0.43 -4.78 -9.31
CA LYS A 118 -0.98 -4.14 -10.52
C LYS A 118 -2.43 -4.53 -10.79
N LEU A 119 -2.81 -5.78 -10.54
CA LEU A 119 -4.20 -6.25 -10.70
C LEU A 119 -5.17 -5.52 -9.78
N ILE A 120 -4.86 -5.41 -8.49
CA ILE A 120 -5.72 -4.70 -7.54
C ILE A 120 -5.68 -3.18 -7.76
N GLN A 121 -4.52 -2.63 -8.14
CA GLN A 121 -4.41 -1.23 -8.52
C GLN A 121 -5.31 -0.89 -9.71
N ALA A 122 -5.39 -1.76 -10.72
CA ALA A 122 -6.27 -1.59 -11.86
C ALA A 122 -7.76 -1.72 -11.48
N GLU A 123 -8.12 -2.65 -10.60
CA GLU A 123 -9.50 -2.80 -10.11
C GLU A 123 -9.95 -1.57 -9.33
N TYR A 124 -9.14 -1.15 -8.35
CA TYR A 124 -9.49 -0.06 -7.45
C TYR A 124 -9.29 1.31 -8.08
N ALA A 125 -8.32 1.49 -8.98
CA ALA A 125 -8.06 2.75 -9.67
C ALA A 125 -8.18 3.98 -8.74
N ASP A 126 -9.13 4.88 -9.04
CA ASP A 126 -9.44 6.08 -8.25
C ASP A 126 -10.67 5.91 -7.32
N GLN A 127 -11.15 4.68 -7.14
CA GLN A 127 -12.27 4.39 -6.26
C GLN A 127 -11.94 4.81 -4.83
N ARG A 128 -12.95 5.38 -4.17
CA ARG A 128 -12.86 5.91 -2.82
C ARG A 128 -13.95 5.30 -1.95
N ALA A 129 -13.63 5.05 -0.68
CA ALA A 129 -14.61 4.64 0.29
C ALA A 129 -15.74 5.69 0.41
N LYS A 130 -16.99 5.23 0.44
CA LYS A 130 -18.18 6.11 0.37
C LYS A 130 -18.17 7.21 1.44
N ARG A 131 -17.77 6.85 2.66
CA ARG A 131 -17.82 7.72 3.86
C ARG A 131 -16.54 8.53 4.06
N SER A 132 -15.39 7.89 4.15
CA SER A 132 -14.10 8.57 4.43
C SER A 132 -13.52 9.28 3.21
N ARG A 133 -13.98 8.93 2.00
CA ARG A 133 -13.48 9.46 0.72
C ARG A 133 -12.00 9.17 0.46
N VAL A 134 -11.35 8.35 1.27
CA VAL A 134 -9.99 7.87 1.02
C VAL A 134 -9.98 6.84 -0.09
N PHE A 135 -8.86 6.72 -0.80
CA PHE A 135 -8.72 5.71 -1.85
C PHE A 135 -8.79 4.30 -1.29
N LEU A 136 -9.48 3.40 -1.97
CA LEU A 136 -9.55 1.99 -1.56
C LEU A 136 -8.17 1.34 -1.56
N MET A 137 -7.27 1.75 -2.45
CA MET A 137 -5.89 1.25 -2.46
C MET A 137 -5.08 1.58 -1.21
N ASN A 138 -5.45 2.60 -0.43
CA ASN A 138 -4.76 2.89 0.83
C ASN A 138 -4.88 1.72 1.81
N HIS A 139 -5.99 0.98 1.77
CA HIS A 139 -6.17 -0.24 2.58
C HIS A 139 -5.10 -1.28 2.25
N VAL A 140 -4.81 -1.47 0.95
CA VAL A 140 -3.77 -2.40 0.50
C VAL A 140 -2.38 -1.92 0.92
N ASP A 141 -2.03 -0.67 0.61
CA ASP A 141 -0.70 -0.11 0.93
C ASP A 141 -0.38 -0.17 2.44
N GLU A 142 -1.36 0.20 3.26
CA GLU A 142 -1.21 0.22 4.72
C GLU A 142 -1.21 -1.20 5.31
N GLY A 143 -2.02 -2.12 4.78
CA GLY A 143 -1.97 -3.53 5.16
C GLY A 143 -0.60 -4.15 4.87
N LEU A 144 -0.01 -3.83 3.72
CA LEU A 144 1.37 -4.25 3.39
C LEU A 144 2.40 -3.70 4.37
N ALA A 145 2.24 -2.46 4.83
CA ALA A 145 3.13 -1.88 5.85
C ALA A 145 3.06 -2.65 7.18
N VAL A 146 1.85 -3.01 7.62
CA VAL A 146 1.65 -3.83 8.82
C VAL A 146 2.27 -5.22 8.63
N MET A 147 2.05 -5.86 7.48
CA MET A 147 2.62 -7.17 7.15
C MET A 147 4.14 -7.17 7.19
N ALA A 148 4.78 -6.15 6.60
CA ALA A 148 6.23 -6.00 6.67
C ALA A 148 6.73 -5.86 8.11
N ALA A 149 6.02 -5.09 8.95
CA ALA A 149 6.38 -4.89 10.35
C ALA A 149 6.25 -6.14 11.24
N VAL A 150 5.44 -7.12 10.83
CA VAL A 150 5.34 -8.43 11.50
C VAL A 150 6.20 -9.52 10.84
N GLY A 151 7.02 -9.15 9.86
CA GLY A 151 7.93 -10.07 9.18
C GLY A 151 7.23 -11.04 8.23
N ALA A 152 6.16 -10.62 7.58
CA ALA A 152 5.47 -11.42 6.58
C ALA A 152 6.38 -11.72 5.38
N SER A 153 6.16 -12.87 4.74
CA SER A 153 6.88 -13.23 3.52
C SER A 153 6.43 -12.37 2.32
N THR A 154 7.30 -12.22 1.32
CA THR A 154 6.91 -11.58 0.05
C THR A 154 5.76 -12.31 -0.66
N LEU A 155 5.66 -13.63 -0.48
CA LEU A 155 4.54 -14.42 -1.03
C LEU A 155 3.23 -14.05 -0.36
N ALA A 156 3.22 -13.92 0.97
CA ALA A 156 2.06 -13.46 1.74
C ALA A 156 1.64 -12.06 1.32
N MET A 157 2.60 -11.13 1.18
CA MET A 157 2.32 -9.75 0.75
C MET A 157 1.75 -9.67 -0.68
N ARG A 158 2.28 -10.47 -1.62
CA ARG A 158 1.71 -10.60 -2.96
C ARG A 158 0.31 -11.19 -2.93
N ALA A 159 0.08 -12.24 -2.14
CA ALA A 159 -1.24 -12.84 -1.96
C ALA A 159 -2.24 -11.85 -1.31
N PHE A 160 -1.75 -11.01 -0.39
CA PHE A 160 -2.54 -9.95 0.22
C PHE A 160 -3.03 -8.95 -0.82
N CYS A 161 -2.23 -8.59 -1.82
CA CYS A 161 -2.71 -7.72 -2.91
C CYS A 161 -3.93 -8.31 -3.63
N LEU A 162 -4.07 -9.64 -3.72
CA LEU A 162 -5.19 -10.30 -4.38
C LEU A 162 -6.44 -10.43 -3.50
N HIS A 163 -6.29 -10.29 -2.18
CA HIS A 163 -7.35 -10.62 -1.25
C HIS A 163 -8.68 -9.90 -1.53
N PRO A 164 -8.71 -8.60 -1.90
CA PRO A 164 -9.98 -7.92 -2.13
C PRO A 164 -10.66 -8.37 -3.43
N LEU A 165 -9.91 -8.91 -4.39
CA LEU A 165 -10.45 -9.41 -5.66
C LEU A 165 -11.14 -10.76 -5.49
N LEU A 166 -10.83 -11.49 -4.42
CA LEU A 166 -11.25 -12.88 -4.22
C LEU A 166 -12.08 -13.06 -2.93
N GLN A 167 -12.27 -12.02 -2.12
CA GLN A 167 -12.77 -12.12 -0.74
C GLN A 167 -14.17 -12.74 -0.65
N ASN A 168 -15.18 -12.19 -1.30
CA ASN A 168 -16.55 -12.73 -1.24
C ASN A 168 -16.86 -13.62 -2.46
N ASP A 169 -18.03 -14.27 -2.47
CA ASP A 169 -18.42 -15.16 -3.58
C ASP A 169 -18.58 -14.41 -4.90
N GLU A 170 -19.15 -13.20 -4.88
CA GLU A 170 -19.36 -12.38 -6.07
C GLU A 170 -18.03 -11.93 -6.70
N ASP A 171 -17.09 -11.46 -5.88
CA ASP A 171 -15.76 -11.04 -6.30
C ASP A 171 -14.94 -12.23 -6.81
N LEU A 172 -15.01 -13.39 -6.12
CA LEU A 172 -14.38 -14.62 -6.58
C LEU A 172 -14.90 -15.01 -7.96
N THR A 173 -16.22 -15.14 -8.15
CA THR A 173 -16.82 -15.49 -9.45
C THR A 173 -16.42 -14.50 -10.55
N ARG A 174 -16.40 -13.20 -10.24
CA ARG A 174 -16.05 -12.16 -11.22
C ARG A 174 -14.58 -12.16 -11.62
N ASN A 175 -13.67 -12.42 -10.68
CA ASN A 175 -12.24 -12.17 -10.88
C ASN A 175 -11.37 -13.43 -11.03
N PHE A 176 -11.86 -14.62 -10.65
CA PHE A 176 -11.02 -15.81 -10.53
C PHE A 176 -10.23 -16.12 -11.81
N GLU A 177 -10.89 -16.19 -12.97
CA GLU A 177 -10.23 -16.54 -14.23
C GLU A 177 -9.15 -15.51 -14.62
N ARG A 178 -9.47 -14.21 -14.50
CA ARG A 178 -8.52 -13.13 -14.80
C ARG A 178 -7.32 -13.16 -13.87
N VAL A 179 -7.55 -13.32 -12.56
CA VAL A 179 -6.48 -13.37 -11.56
C VAL A 179 -5.61 -14.61 -11.80
N ALA A 180 -6.20 -15.79 -11.98
CA ALA A 180 -5.46 -17.01 -12.24
C ALA A 180 -4.62 -16.92 -13.52
N ALA A 181 -5.17 -16.34 -14.60
CA ALA A 181 -4.47 -16.19 -15.87
C ALA A 181 -3.20 -15.34 -15.74
N GLU A 182 -3.20 -14.27 -14.93
CA GLU A 182 -2.02 -13.42 -14.75
C GLU A 182 -1.05 -13.96 -13.70
N VAL A 183 -1.56 -14.44 -12.58
CA VAL A 183 -0.75 -14.87 -11.43
C VAL A 183 0.00 -16.17 -11.76
N LEU A 184 -0.64 -17.14 -12.42
CA LEU A 184 -0.01 -18.43 -12.74
C LEU A 184 1.10 -18.34 -13.80
N LYS A 185 1.28 -17.19 -14.47
CA LYS A 185 2.44 -16.93 -15.33
C LYS A 185 3.71 -16.65 -14.51
N GLN A 186 3.56 -16.29 -13.23
CA GLN A 186 4.68 -15.96 -12.36
C GLN A 186 5.28 -17.24 -11.73
N PRO A 187 6.60 -17.29 -11.47
CA PRO A 187 7.26 -18.48 -10.91
C PRO A 187 6.60 -19.03 -9.65
N ASP A 188 6.17 -18.16 -8.72
CA ASP A 188 5.50 -18.55 -7.47
C ASP A 188 3.97 -18.38 -7.50
N GLY A 189 3.39 -18.22 -8.68
CA GLY A 189 1.98 -17.86 -8.85
C GLY A 189 1.01 -18.82 -8.17
N ALA A 190 1.29 -20.13 -8.23
CA ALA A 190 0.46 -21.15 -7.60
C ALA A 190 0.44 -21.02 -6.05
N ALA A 191 1.60 -20.71 -5.45
CA ALA A 191 1.70 -20.51 -4.01
C ALA A 191 0.95 -19.25 -3.56
N VAL A 192 1.12 -18.15 -4.31
CA VAL A 192 0.39 -16.89 -4.07
C VAL A 192 -1.12 -17.09 -4.15
N MET A 193 -1.59 -17.81 -5.18
CA MET A 193 -3.02 -18.12 -5.34
C MET A 193 -3.56 -18.98 -4.19
N ALA A 194 -2.80 -20.00 -3.76
CA ALA A 194 -3.18 -20.86 -2.65
C ALA A 194 -3.31 -20.08 -1.33
N LEU A 195 -2.37 -19.16 -1.04
CA LEU A 195 -2.43 -18.29 0.14
C LEU A 195 -3.64 -17.36 0.11
N ALA A 196 -3.95 -16.75 -1.05
CA ALA A 196 -5.12 -15.88 -1.19
C ALA A 196 -6.45 -16.63 -0.97
N MET A 197 -6.54 -17.88 -1.45
CA MET A 197 -7.74 -18.72 -1.26
C MET A 197 -7.88 -19.22 0.18
N GLU A 198 -6.79 -19.57 0.87
CA GLU A 198 -6.83 -19.93 2.29
C GLU A 198 -7.17 -18.71 3.16
N TYR A 199 -6.61 -17.53 2.84
CA TYR A 199 -7.00 -16.27 3.48
C TYR A 199 -8.50 -16.03 3.36
N ARG A 200 -9.04 -16.13 2.15
CA ARG A 200 -10.48 -16.01 1.89
C ARG A 200 -11.30 -16.96 2.77
N SER A 201 -10.90 -18.24 2.80
CA SER A 201 -11.55 -19.29 3.59
C SER A 201 -11.61 -18.93 5.08
N VAL A 202 -10.47 -18.51 5.65
CA VAL A 202 -10.35 -18.15 7.08
C VAL A 202 -11.09 -16.86 7.40
N ALA A 203 -10.88 -15.80 6.61
CA ALA A 203 -11.47 -14.48 6.84
C ALA A 203 -13.02 -14.52 6.79
N ASN A 204 -13.60 -15.32 5.89
CA ASN A 204 -15.06 -15.44 5.76
C ASN A 204 -15.71 -16.32 6.81
N GLU A 205 -14.95 -17.14 7.53
CA GLU A 205 -15.51 -17.99 8.59
C GLU A 205 -16.00 -17.17 9.79
N TYR A 206 -15.47 -15.95 9.98
CA TYR A 206 -15.89 -15.06 11.06
C TYR A 206 -16.02 -13.59 10.61
N LEU A 207 -17.27 -13.18 10.37
CA LEU A 207 -17.65 -11.82 9.99
C LEU A 207 -18.29 -11.05 11.16
N SER A 208 -18.30 -9.72 11.06
CA SER A 208 -18.79 -8.84 12.13
C SER A 208 -20.27 -9.01 12.46
N HIS A 209 -21.08 -9.59 11.59
CA HIS A 209 -22.49 -9.87 11.88
C HIS A 209 -22.71 -11.28 12.48
N CYS A 210 -21.69 -12.14 12.50
CA CYS A 210 -21.80 -13.50 13.04
C CYS A 210 -21.58 -13.50 14.55
N ALA A 211 -22.25 -14.43 15.26
CA ALA A 211 -21.92 -14.75 16.64
C ALA A 211 -20.56 -15.47 16.71
N MET A 212 -19.82 -15.29 17.82
CA MET A 212 -18.57 -16.02 18.05
C MET A 212 -18.85 -17.52 18.14
N ARG A 213 -18.09 -18.33 17.41
CA ARG A 213 -18.20 -19.80 17.46
C ARG A 213 -17.66 -20.34 18.78
N GLN A 214 -18.16 -21.50 19.22
CA GLN A 214 -17.51 -22.24 20.28
C GLN A 214 -16.10 -22.65 19.82
N GLY A 215 -15.07 -22.33 20.62
CA GLY A 215 -13.67 -22.51 20.24
C GLY A 215 -12.99 -21.26 19.66
N GLY A 216 -13.73 -20.16 19.47
CA GLY A 216 -13.17 -18.89 19.02
C GLY A 216 -12.97 -18.80 17.50
N ILE A 217 -12.07 -17.92 17.09
CA ILE A 217 -11.72 -17.71 15.67
C ILE A 217 -10.74 -18.80 15.25
N ARG A 218 -11.06 -19.55 14.19
CA ARG A 218 -10.12 -20.47 13.57
C ARG A 218 -9.04 -19.66 12.84
N LEU A 219 -7.77 -19.95 13.12
CA LEU A 219 -6.64 -19.44 12.36
C LEU A 219 -6.20 -20.44 11.28
N SER A 220 -5.44 -19.94 10.30
CA SER A 220 -4.79 -20.83 9.33
C SER A 220 -3.63 -21.58 9.98
N PRO A 221 -3.35 -22.83 9.58
CA PRO A 221 -2.06 -23.46 9.91
C PRO A 221 -0.87 -22.78 9.21
N LEU A 222 -1.12 -21.95 8.19
CA LEU A 222 -0.08 -21.22 7.46
C LEU A 222 0.16 -19.86 8.12
N LYS A 223 1.38 -19.64 8.62
CA LYS A 223 1.79 -18.34 9.21
C LYS A 223 1.51 -17.19 8.23
N ASP A 224 1.85 -17.36 6.96
CA ASP A 224 1.67 -16.35 5.91
C ASP A 224 0.21 -15.85 5.82
N VAL A 225 -0.77 -16.74 5.97
CA VAL A 225 -2.19 -16.35 5.95
C VAL A 225 -2.57 -15.58 7.23
N ASN A 226 -2.01 -15.97 8.38
CA ASN A 226 -2.24 -15.24 9.62
C ASN A 226 -1.59 -13.84 9.57
N ASP A 227 -0.43 -13.70 8.93
CA ASP A 227 0.19 -12.38 8.71
C ASP A 227 -0.67 -11.50 7.79
N MET A 228 -1.26 -12.07 6.73
CA MET A 228 -2.23 -11.37 5.87
C MET A 228 -3.45 -10.88 6.66
N LEU A 229 -3.99 -11.72 7.55
CA LEU A 229 -5.10 -11.36 8.45
C LEU A 229 -4.68 -10.25 9.43
N ILE A 230 -3.46 -10.25 9.94
CA ILE A 230 -2.96 -9.15 10.77
C ILE A 230 -2.98 -7.84 9.97
N GLY A 231 -2.45 -7.86 8.74
CA GLY A 231 -2.47 -6.70 7.84
C GLY A 231 -3.87 -6.13 7.63
N ASP A 232 -4.82 -6.99 7.23
CA ASP A 232 -6.23 -6.62 7.01
C ASP A 232 -6.88 -6.07 8.28
N LYS A 233 -6.78 -6.78 9.41
CA LYS A 233 -7.53 -6.45 10.62
C LYS A 233 -6.99 -5.21 11.34
N VAL A 234 -5.68 -5.02 11.36
CA VAL A 234 -5.08 -3.81 11.94
C VAL A 234 -5.47 -2.57 11.12
N GLN A 235 -5.36 -2.65 9.79
CA GLN A 235 -5.74 -1.56 8.90
C GLN A 235 -7.25 -1.26 9.03
N ASN A 236 -8.11 -2.28 8.92
CA ASN A 236 -9.57 -2.09 9.00
C ASN A 236 -9.99 -1.49 10.35
N ARG A 237 -9.35 -1.94 11.45
CA ARG A 237 -9.61 -1.37 12.78
C ARG A 237 -9.19 0.10 12.83
N LYS A 238 -8.05 0.48 12.25
CA LYS A 238 -7.62 1.89 12.17
C LYS A 238 -8.68 2.74 11.45
N ASP A 239 -9.11 2.30 10.28
CA ASP A 239 -10.11 3.04 9.49
C ASP A 239 -11.46 3.12 10.21
N PHE A 240 -11.88 2.04 10.88
CA PHE A 240 -13.06 2.05 11.72
C PHE A 240 -12.94 3.07 12.86
N GLU A 241 -11.85 3.04 13.62
CA GLU A 241 -11.61 3.97 14.73
C GLU A 241 -11.60 5.44 14.26
N ARG A 242 -11.04 5.71 13.08
CA ARG A 242 -10.92 7.07 12.55
C ARG A 242 -12.22 7.62 11.97
N TYR A 243 -12.96 6.80 11.22
CA TYR A 243 -14.05 7.31 10.39
C TYR A 243 -15.44 6.84 10.84
N HIS A 244 -15.52 5.81 11.68
CA HIS A 244 -16.78 5.08 11.93
C HIS A 244 -17.10 4.87 13.40
N ALA A 245 -16.14 5.01 14.32
CA ALA A 245 -16.35 4.75 15.74
C ALA A 245 -17.57 5.50 16.31
N ASP A 246 -17.73 6.78 15.96
CA ASP A 246 -18.79 7.63 16.51
C ASP A 246 -20.11 7.56 15.73
N SER A 247 -20.08 7.10 14.48
CA SER A 247 -21.22 7.24 13.54
C SER A 247 -21.82 5.91 13.08
N HIS A 248 -21.17 4.77 13.34
CA HIS A 248 -21.66 3.48 12.85
C HIS A 248 -22.68 2.86 13.81
N ASP A 249 -23.83 2.43 13.26
CA ASP A 249 -24.92 1.82 14.04
C ASP A 249 -24.43 0.59 14.83
N ASN A 250 -23.65 -0.27 14.17
CA ASN A 250 -23.04 -1.46 14.76
C ASN A 250 -21.69 -1.21 15.47
N ARG A 251 -21.37 0.02 15.91
CA ARG A 251 -20.04 0.34 16.49
C ARG A 251 -19.61 -0.60 17.61
N VAL A 252 -20.51 -0.93 18.55
CA VAL A 252 -20.20 -1.81 19.68
C VAL A 252 -19.77 -3.19 19.19
N ARG A 253 -20.48 -3.74 18.20
CA ARG A 253 -20.17 -5.04 17.62
C ARG A 253 -18.87 -5.01 16.82
N LEU A 254 -18.60 -3.92 16.09
CA LEU A 254 -17.37 -3.75 15.32
C LEU A 254 -16.13 -3.59 16.21
N THR A 255 -16.23 -2.81 17.29
CA THR A 255 -15.18 -2.72 18.31
C THR A 255 -14.84 -4.10 18.87
N GLU A 256 -15.86 -4.87 19.24
CA GLU A 256 -15.69 -6.22 19.76
C GLU A 256 -15.12 -7.18 18.70
N TYR A 257 -15.60 -7.08 17.45
CA TYR A 257 -15.10 -7.87 16.32
C TYR A 257 -13.60 -7.67 16.11
N PHE A 258 -13.14 -6.42 16.07
CA PHE A 258 -11.72 -6.14 15.87
C PHE A 258 -10.87 -6.54 17.08
N ARG A 259 -11.39 -6.37 18.31
CA ARG A 259 -10.72 -6.87 19.54
C ARG A 259 -10.47 -8.37 19.46
N GLN A 260 -11.52 -9.15 19.14
CA GLN A 260 -11.45 -10.61 19.04
C GLN A 260 -10.45 -11.08 17.97
N TRP A 261 -10.43 -10.43 16.80
CA TRP A 261 -9.42 -10.74 15.78
C TRP A 261 -8.00 -10.42 16.23
N CYS A 262 -7.78 -9.26 16.86
CA CYS A 262 -6.44 -8.90 17.37
C CYS A 262 -5.96 -9.88 18.45
N GLU A 263 -6.86 -10.36 19.31
CA GLU A 263 -6.56 -11.37 20.33
C GLU A 263 -6.23 -12.72 19.70
N ALA A 264 -7.07 -13.20 18.78
CA ALA A 264 -6.83 -14.46 18.09
C ALA A 264 -5.49 -14.45 17.34
N LEU A 265 -5.17 -13.36 16.65
CA LEU A 265 -3.93 -13.20 15.90
C LEU A 265 -2.70 -12.85 16.77
N GLY A 266 -2.87 -12.71 18.09
CA GLY A 266 -1.77 -12.42 19.02
C GLY A 266 -1.15 -11.03 18.87
N VAL A 267 -1.91 -10.05 18.37
CA VAL A 267 -1.45 -8.66 18.12
C VAL A 267 -2.21 -7.61 18.93
N ALA A 268 -3.07 -8.02 19.86
CA ALA A 268 -3.84 -7.10 20.71
C ALA A 268 -2.95 -6.07 21.43
N ASP A 269 -1.88 -6.51 22.09
CA ASP A 269 -0.95 -5.66 22.83
C ASP A 269 -0.05 -4.81 21.91
N ARG A 270 0.08 -5.20 20.64
CA ARG A 270 0.89 -4.51 19.62
C ARG A 270 0.06 -3.62 18.70
N TYR A 271 -1.25 -3.56 18.86
CA TYR A 271 -2.13 -2.82 17.95
C TYR A 271 -1.74 -1.33 17.86
N ALA A 272 -1.46 -0.69 18.99
CA ALA A 272 -1.09 0.72 19.03
C ALA A 272 0.25 1.00 18.30
N GLU A 273 1.23 0.10 18.48
CA GLU A 273 2.53 0.14 17.79
C GLU A 273 2.32 0.03 16.27
N LEU A 274 1.59 -0.99 15.81
CA LEU A 274 1.34 -1.23 14.40
C LEU A 274 0.52 -0.12 13.75
N LYS A 275 -0.49 0.41 14.45
CA LYS A 275 -1.28 1.56 14.01
C LYS A 275 -0.43 2.81 13.82
N ALA A 276 0.54 3.05 14.70
CA ALA A 276 1.40 4.24 14.65
C ALA A 276 2.33 4.27 13.43
N LEU A 277 2.55 3.14 12.76
CA LEU A 277 3.27 3.06 11.49
C LEU A 277 2.47 3.66 10.32
N LEU A 278 1.15 3.71 10.46
CA LEU A 278 0.26 4.08 9.38
C LEU A 278 -0.03 5.59 9.39
N PRO A 279 -0.22 6.21 8.22
CA PRO A 279 -0.56 7.62 8.14
C PRO A 279 -1.83 7.94 8.93
N ALA A 280 -1.75 9.06 9.65
CA ALA A 280 -2.80 9.57 10.53
C ALA A 280 -4.10 9.81 9.79
#